data_AF-A0ABC8LDJ8-F1
#
_entry.id   AF-A0ABC8LDJ8-F1
#
_cell.length_a   1.000
_cell.length_b   1.000
_cell.length_c   1.000
_cell.angle_alpha   90.00
_cell.angle_beta   90.00
_cell.angle_gamma   90.00
#
_symmetry.space_group_name_H-M   'P 1'
#
loop_
_entity.id
_entity.type
_entity.pdbx_description
1 polymer ?
#
loop_
_entity_poly.entity_id
_entity_poly.type
_entity_poly.pdbx_seq_one_letter_code
_entity_poly.pdbx_strand_id
1 'polypeptide(L)'
;MRQGSSCSEQVCFDLLNQFEHILESDPLIDEVGFIHPSQFMVLDKEAGSSTSTSFWNQDHKLGISTDILIQLCKDAKHAFLSAFKEYKSHVGVCCSLASKVMKHSQALLLLSSDFGTAWNARKLILSKQDQPLEAFTEELCLSRLVLSNCPKSEPTWSHRRWILKMISRSFSSPQLQEIINKESELVESIGEVYRSVLCFIYNEEIKDELSCMVSPLLVGFLHDNRAGTTRVA
;
A
#
# COMPACT_ATOMS: atom_id res chain seq x y z
N MET A 1 -9.71 -10.59 46.57
CA MET A 1 -10.58 -10.21 45.44
C MET A 1 -9.80 -9.26 44.55
N ARG A 2 -9.28 -9.73 43.41
CA ARG A 2 -8.73 -8.85 42.36
C ARG A 2 -9.64 -9.01 41.15
N GLN A 3 -10.52 -8.04 40.95
CA GLN A 3 -11.23 -7.85 39.69
C GLN A 3 -10.92 -6.42 39.25
N GLY A 4 -10.30 -6.30 38.09
CA GLY A 4 -9.96 -5.04 37.47
C GLY A 4 -9.00 -5.29 36.31
N SER A 5 -9.55 -5.58 35.12
CA SER A 5 -8.90 -5.31 33.81
C SER A 5 -9.72 -5.72 32.57
N SER A 6 -10.90 -6.32 32.69
CA SER A 6 -11.61 -6.88 31.51
C SER A 6 -12.25 -5.87 30.56
N CYS A 7 -12.39 -4.59 30.93
CA CYS A 7 -13.19 -3.62 30.15
C CYS A 7 -12.39 -2.92 29.04
N SER A 8 -11.08 -2.71 29.23
CA SER A 8 -10.24 -1.97 28.25
C SER A 8 -9.84 -2.82 27.05
N GLU A 9 -9.52 -4.10 27.24
CA GLU A 9 -9.09 -4.99 26.14
C GLU A 9 -10.20 -5.24 25.12
N GLN A 10 -11.47 -5.31 25.57
CA GLN A 10 -12.62 -5.53 24.70
C GLN A 10 -12.87 -4.36 23.73
N VAL A 11 -12.65 -3.12 24.19
CA VAL A 11 -12.78 -1.90 23.38
C VAL A 11 -11.60 -1.74 22.40
N CYS A 12 -10.39 -2.18 22.79
CA CYS A 12 -9.20 -2.15 21.93
C CYS A 12 -9.36 -3.02 20.67
N PHE A 13 -9.81 -4.26 20.84
CA PHE A 13 -10.10 -5.14 19.69
C PHE A 13 -11.26 -4.61 18.85
N ASP A 14 -12.24 -3.95 19.46
CA ASP A 14 -13.36 -3.35 18.76
C ASP A 14 -12.89 -2.25 17.78
N LEU A 15 -11.96 -1.37 18.18
CA LEU A 15 -11.41 -0.34 17.29
C LEU A 15 -10.66 -0.90 16.09
N LEU A 16 -9.81 -1.92 16.29
CA LEU A 16 -9.10 -2.56 15.18
C LEU A 16 -10.08 -3.26 14.23
N ASN A 17 -11.06 -3.98 14.77
CA ASN A 17 -12.08 -4.65 13.96
C ASN A 17 -12.91 -3.64 13.15
N GLN A 18 -13.28 -2.51 13.75
CA GLN A 18 -13.97 -1.42 13.04
C GLN A 18 -13.11 -0.85 11.92
N PHE A 19 -11.84 -0.55 12.20
CA PHE A 19 -10.92 -0.04 11.17
C PHE A 19 -10.77 -1.02 10.00
N GLU A 20 -10.52 -2.29 10.31
CA GLU A 20 -10.40 -3.33 9.30
C GLU A 20 -11.70 -3.56 8.52
N HIS A 21 -12.85 -3.46 9.18
CA HIS A 21 -14.15 -3.56 8.52
C HIS A 21 -14.39 -2.39 7.55
N ILE A 22 -13.96 -1.18 7.89
CA ILE A 22 -14.03 -0.03 6.97
C ILE A 22 -13.18 -0.30 5.72
N LEU A 23 -11.95 -0.77 5.89
CA LEU A 23 -11.06 -1.09 4.77
C LEU A 23 -11.61 -2.22 3.87
N GLU A 24 -12.32 -3.19 4.44
CA GLU A 24 -12.98 -4.27 3.68
C GLU A 24 -14.26 -3.79 2.98
N SER A 25 -14.99 -2.85 3.59
CA SER A 25 -16.27 -2.36 3.07
C SER A 25 -16.10 -1.31 1.98
N ASP A 26 -15.02 -0.54 2.02
CA ASP A 26 -14.67 0.47 1.03
C ASP A 26 -13.30 0.17 0.41
N PRO A 27 -13.26 -0.70 -0.63
CA PRO A 27 -12.01 -1.06 -1.29
C PRO A 27 -11.46 0.06 -2.19
N LEU A 28 -12.22 1.14 -2.39
CA LEU A 28 -11.86 2.25 -3.27
C LEU A 28 -11.15 3.39 -2.54
N ILE A 29 -10.87 3.23 -1.24
CA ILE A 29 -10.19 4.24 -0.43
C ILE A 29 -8.88 4.67 -1.12
N ASP A 30 -8.78 5.96 -1.44
CA ASP A 30 -7.65 6.55 -2.18
C ASP A 30 -6.77 7.44 -1.29
N GLU A 31 -7.28 7.85 -0.14
CA GLU A 31 -6.60 8.72 0.83
C GLU A 31 -6.90 8.30 2.28
N VAL A 32 -5.84 8.19 3.11
CA VAL A 32 -5.96 8.01 4.56
C VAL A 32 -5.29 9.18 5.26
N GLY A 33 -6.03 9.85 6.16
CA GLY A 33 -5.57 11.01 6.91
C GLY A 33 -5.76 10.87 8.41
N PHE A 34 -4.99 11.65 9.17
CA PHE A 34 -5.14 11.76 10.62
C PHE A 34 -5.83 13.08 10.98
N ILE A 35 -6.95 12.98 11.70
CA ILE A 35 -7.81 14.12 11.99
C ILE A 35 -7.79 14.39 13.49
N HIS A 36 -7.52 15.65 13.87
CA HIS A 36 -7.63 16.04 15.26
C HIS A 36 -9.12 16.06 15.67
N PRO A 37 -9.51 15.60 16.88
CA PRO A 37 -10.92 15.54 17.32
C PRO A 37 -11.70 16.85 17.12
N SER A 38 -11.03 17.99 17.29
CA SER A 38 -11.67 19.31 17.08
C SER A 38 -12.10 19.57 15.64
N GLN A 39 -11.45 18.94 14.65
CA GLN A 39 -11.80 19.01 13.23
C GLN A 39 -12.84 17.95 12.87
N PHE A 40 -12.83 16.82 13.58
CA PHE A 40 -13.78 15.72 13.39
C PHE A 40 -15.23 16.16 13.59
N MET A 41 -15.49 16.99 14.62
CA MET A 41 -16.82 17.55 14.88
C MET A 41 -17.32 18.50 13.79
N VAL A 42 -16.43 19.07 12.97
CA VAL A 42 -16.82 19.93 11.84
C VAL A 42 -17.29 19.07 10.68
N LEU A 43 -16.55 17.99 10.39
CA LEU A 43 -16.89 17.02 9.35
C LEU A 43 -18.21 16.30 9.63
N ASP A 44 -18.46 15.90 10.89
CA ASP A 44 -19.73 15.26 11.27
C ASP A 44 -20.94 16.21 11.11
N LYS A 45 -20.76 17.52 11.35
CA LYS A 45 -21.82 18.52 11.16
C LYS A 45 -22.18 18.72 9.69
N GLU A 46 -21.20 18.62 8.79
CA GLU A 46 -21.40 18.73 7.35
C GLU A 46 -21.99 17.44 6.76
N ALA A 47 -21.66 16.28 7.35
CA ALA A 47 -22.12 14.96 6.93
C ALA A 47 -23.56 14.59 7.35
N GLY A 48 -24.16 15.33 8.29
CA GLY A 48 -25.52 15.03 8.79
C GLY A 48 -25.68 13.67 9.47
N SER A 49 -24.57 13.00 9.80
CA SER A 49 -24.52 11.63 10.31
C SER A 49 -23.89 11.61 11.70
N SER A 50 -24.45 10.79 12.60
CA SER A 50 -23.86 10.51 13.91
C SER A 50 -22.79 9.43 13.78
N THR A 51 -21.73 9.70 13.02
CA THR A 51 -20.63 8.75 12.83
C THR A 51 -19.75 8.68 14.08
N SER A 52 -19.14 7.51 14.29
CA SER A 52 -18.25 7.24 15.42
C SER A 52 -17.18 8.33 15.58
N THR A 53 -16.85 8.73 16.81
CA THR A 53 -15.80 9.73 17.11
C THR A 53 -14.38 9.28 16.73
N SER A 54 -14.26 8.10 16.12
CA SER A 54 -13.02 7.36 15.91
C SER A 54 -12.60 7.33 14.44
N PHE A 55 -13.55 7.07 13.53
CA PHE A 55 -13.33 6.93 12.09
C PHE A 55 -14.35 7.70 11.28
N TRP A 56 -13.86 8.45 10.29
CA TRP A 56 -14.65 9.17 9.30
C TRP A 56 -14.39 8.53 7.94
N ASN A 57 -15.41 8.05 7.25
CA ASN A 57 -15.27 7.50 5.91
C ASN A 57 -16.33 8.08 4.98
N GLN A 58 -15.93 8.95 4.05
CA GLN A 58 -16.78 9.52 3.00
C GLN A 58 -15.96 9.80 1.74
N ASP A 59 -16.60 9.72 0.58
CA ASP A 59 -15.97 9.97 -0.73
C ASP A 59 -14.66 9.20 -0.95
N HIS A 60 -14.60 7.96 -0.45
CA HIS A 60 -13.41 7.09 -0.48
C HIS A 60 -12.18 7.67 0.27
N LYS A 61 -12.42 8.57 1.22
CA LYS A 61 -11.39 9.14 2.10
C LYS A 61 -11.62 8.69 3.52
N LEU A 62 -10.57 8.15 4.14
CA LEU A 62 -10.61 7.65 5.50
C LEU A 62 -9.85 8.57 6.46
N GLY A 63 -10.58 9.19 7.37
CA GLY A 63 -10.06 9.96 8.49
C GLY A 63 -9.98 9.12 9.77
N ILE A 64 -8.82 9.09 10.40
CA ILE A 64 -8.60 8.42 11.68
C ILE A 64 -8.35 9.47 12.76
N SER A 65 -9.12 9.43 13.85
CA SER A 65 -8.94 10.36 14.96
C SER A 65 -7.57 10.18 15.61
N THR A 66 -6.85 11.29 15.86
CA THR A 66 -5.53 11.25 16.51
C THR A 66 -5.58 10.70 17.94
N ASP A 67 -6.73 10.78 18.61
CA ASP A 67 -6.91 10.29 19.98
C ASP A 67 -6.77 8.78 20.08
N ILE A 68 -7.18 8.06 19.04
CA ILE A 68 -7.13 6.58 19.01
C ILE A 68 -5.86 6.06 18.34
N LEU A 69 -5.11 6.91 17.64
CA LEU A 69 -4.01 6.52 16.74
C LEU A 69 -2.95 5.65 17.43
N ILE A 70 -2.51 6.05 18.62
CA ILE A 70 -1.49 5.30 19.38
C ILE A 70 -2.01 3.92 19.79
N GLN A 71 -3.26 3.85 20.24
CA GLN A 71 -3.86 2.60 20.69
C GLN A 71 -4.09 1.66 19.51
N LEU A 72 -4.72 2.16 18.44
CA LEU A 72 -4.97 1.41 17.21
C LEU A 72 -3.68 0.87 16.58
N CYS A 73 -2.59 1.66 16.57
CA CYS A 73 -1.29 1.20 16.08
C CYS A 73 -0.71 0.06 16.93
N LYS A 74 -0.84 0.13 18.26
CA LYS A 74 -0.42 -0.97 19.16
C LYS A 74 -1.22 -2.24 18.91
N ASP A 75 -2.53 -2.11 18.74
CA ASP A 75 -3.43 -3.25 18.53
C ASP A 75 -3.20 -3.90 17.16
N ALA A 76 -3.09 -3.10 16.10
CA ALA A 76 -2.73 -3.57 14.76
C ALA A 76 -1.38 -4.30 14.76
N LYS A 77 -0.38 -3.74 15.46
CA LYS A 77 0.94 -4.36 15.60
C LYS A 77 0.86 -5.69 16.35
N HIS A 78 0.11 -5.75 17.44
CA HIS A 78 -0.08 -6.98 18.21
C HIS A 78 -0.78 -8.07 17.39
N ALA A 79 -1.89 -7.73 16.73
CA ALA A 79 -2.63 -8.64 15.87
C ALA A 79 -1.76 -9.16 14.71
N PHE A 80 -1.03 -8.28 14.03
CA PHE A 80 -0.07 -8.66 12.98
C PHE A 80 0.99 -9.63 13.50
N LEU A 81 1.67 -9.30 14.61
CA LEU A 81 2.74 -10.14 15.14
C LEU A 81 2.23 -11.51 15.60
N SER A 82 1.02 -11.56 16.18
CA SER A 82 0.37 -12.83 16.56
C SER A 82 0.08 -13.68 15.33
N ALA A 83 -0.63 -13.11 14.34
CA ALA A 83 -0.97 -13.83 13.10
C ALA A 83 0.28 -14.27 12.33
N PHE A 84 1.32 -13.44 12.29
CA PHE A 84 2.56 -13.76 11.59
C PHE A 84 3.37 -14.84 12.31
N LYS A 85 3.35 -14.85 13.64
CA LYS A 85 3.95 -15.93 14.44
C LYS A 85 3.26 -17.26 14.14
N GLU A 86 1.92 -17.29 14.17
CA GLU A 86 1.13 -18.47 13.83
C GLU A 86 1.39 -18.95 12.41
N TYR A 87 1.39 -18.04 11.43
CA TYR A 87 1.71 -18.34 10.04
C TYR A 87 3.09 -18.98 9.86
N LYS A 88 4.10 -18.51 10.60
CA LYS A 88 5.44 -19.10 10.59
C LYS A 88 5.52 -20.47 11.26
N SER A 89 4.78 -20.65 12.35
CA SER A 89 4.71 -21.93 13.08
C SER A 89 4.00 -23.02 12.27
N HIS A 90 3.01 -22.65 11.47
CA HIS A 90 2.28 -23.55 10.58
C HIS A 90 2.73 -23.34 9.14
N VAL A 91 3.95 -23.79 8.84
CA VAL A 91 4.67 -23.67 7.55
C VAL A 91 3.75 -23.37 6.37
N GLY A 92 3.49 -22.09 6.11
CA GLY A 92 3.06 -21.52 4.83
C GLY A 92 1.87 -22.10 4.05
N VAL A 93 1.15 -23.13 4.53
CA VAL A 93 0.14 -23.85 3.71
C VAL A 93 -1.28 -23.31 3.95
N CYS A 94 -1.56 -22.65 5.07
CA CYS A 94 -2.92 -22.23 5.38
C CYS A 94 -3.28 -20.87 4.76
N CYS A 95 -4.13 -20.88 3.73
CA CYS A 95 -4.66 -19.68 3.09
C CYS A 95 -5.33 -18.72 4.09
N SER A 96 -5.98 -19.23 5.14
CA SER A 96 -6.65 -18.40 6.15
C SER A 96 -5.69 -17.69 7.11
N LEU A 97 -4.49 -18.26 7.35
CA LEU A 97 -3.46 -17.55 8.12
C LEU A 97 -2.77 -16.49 7.26
N ALA A 98 -2.53 -16.79 5.99
CA ALA A 98 -1.99 -15.81 5.05
C ALA A 98 -2.93 -14.59 4.94
N SER A 99 -4.23 -14.80 4.76
CA SER A 99 -5.20 -13.69 4.68
C SER A 99 -5.23 -12.85 5.96
N LYS A 100 -5.18 -13.47 7.15
CA LYS A 100 -5.07 -12.73 8.43
C LYS A 100 -3.80 -11.87 8.49
N VAL A 101 -2.65 -12.42 8.07
CA VAL A 101 -1.41 -11.64 8.02
C VAL A 101 -1.52 -10.48 7.05
N MET A 102 -2.13 -10.69 5.87
CA MET A 102 -2.35 -9.63 4.88
C MET A 102 -3.30 -8.55 5.42
N LYS A 103 -4.39 -8.92 6.08
CA LYS A 103 -5.37 -8.01 6.71
C LYS A 103 -4.72 -7.14 7.79
N HIS A 104 -4.11 -7.76 8.80
CA HIS A 104 -3.52 -7.02 9.92
C HIS A 104 -2.29 -6.20 9.51
N SER A 105 -1.50 -6.68 8.52
CA SER A 105 -0.37 -5.90 8.00
C SER A 105 -0.84 -4.69 7.18
N GLN A 106 -1.94 -4.78 6.43
CA GLN A 106 -2.53 -3.63 5.74
C GLN A 106 -2.92 -2.55 6.75
N ALA A 107 -3.68 -2.91 7.78
CA ALA A 107 -4.06 -1.97 8.84
C ALA A 107 -2.83 -1.33 9.49
N LEU A 108 -1.82 -2.13 9.86
CA LEU A 108 -0.60 -1.63 10.46
C LEU A 108 0.20 -0.68 9.55
N LEU A 109 0.28 -0.96 8.26
CA LEU A 109 1.07 -0.17 7.30
C LEU A 109 0.43 1.18 6.99
N LEU A 110 -0.89 1.28 7.03
CA LEU A 110 -1.61 2.57 6.93
C LEU A 110 -1.38 3.46 8.16
N LEU A 111 -1.14 2.85 9.33
CA LEU A 111 -0.85 3.55 10.58
C LEU A 111 0.66 3.81 10.77
N SER A 112 1.52 2.95 10.21
CA SER A 112 2.98 2.98 10.36
C SER A 112 3.66 2.38 9.12
N SER A 113 3.86 3.23 8.11
CA SER A 113 4.42 2.87 6.80
C SER A 113 5.81 2.22 6.87
N ASP A 114 6.60 2.59 7.88
CA ASP A 114 8.00 2.18 7.99
C ASP A 114 8.19 0.86 8.75
N PHE A 115 7.10 0.15 9.05
CA PHE A 115 7.17 -1.15 9.71
C PHE A 115 7.62 -2.26 8.75
N GLY A 116 8.92 -2.29 8.42
CA GLY A 116 9.52 -3.17 7.41
C GLY A 116 9.24 -4.67 7.61
N THR A 117 9.01 -5.13 8.84
CA THR A 117 8.60 -6.52 9.13
C THR A 117 7.26 -6.86 8.48
N ALA A 118 6.31 -5.93 8.43
CA ALA A 118 5.03 -6.12 7.74
C ALA A 118 5.23 -6.26 6.23
N TRP A 119 5.99 -5.36 5.60
CA TRP A 119 6.34 -5.48 4.17
C TRP A 119 7.03 -6.82 3.85
N ASN A 120 7.99 -7.24 4.68
CA ASN A 120 8.66 -8.53 4.50
C ASN A 120 7.72 -9.73 4.66
N ALA A 121 6.73 -9.67 5.56
CA ALA A 121 5.72 -10.70 5.70
C ALA A 121 4.84 -10.82 4.44
N ARG A 122 4.42 -9.68 3.86
CA ARG A 122 3.66 -9.65 2.60
C ARG A 122 4.47 -10.24 1.45
N LYS A 123 5.74 -9.85 1.30
CA LYS A 123 6.67 -10.44 0.31
C LYS A 123 6.79 -11.96 0.47
N LEU A 124 6.89 -12.46 1.70
CA LEU A 124 6.95 -13.90 1.96
C LEU A 124 5.68 -14.64 1.52
N ILE A 125 4.50 -14.04 1.71
CA ILE A 125 3.21 -14.62 1.29
C ILE A 125 3.09 -14.62 -0.24
N LEU A 126 3.46 -13.51 -0.89
CA LEU A 126 3.34 -13.32 -2.33
C LEU A 126 4.44 -14.00 -3.15
N SER A 127 5.53 -14.42 -2.51
CA SER A 127 6.59 -15.19 -3.17
C SER A 127 6.22 -16.65 -3.44
N LYS A 128 5.02 -17.09 -3.04
CA LYS A 128 4.54 -18.44 -3.36
C LYS A 128 4.30 -18.58 -4.87
N GLN A 129 4.49 -19.80 -5.39
CA GLN A 129 4.18 -20.11 -6.78
C GLN A 129 2.68 -19.88 -7.06
N ASP A 130 2.37 -19.50 -8.31
CA ASP A 130 1.02 -19.33 -8.84
C ASP A 130 0.17 -18.21 -8.20
N GLN A 131 0.79 -17.11 -7.75
CA GLN A 131 0.01 -15.93 -7.36
C GLN A 131 -0.63 -15.25 -8.58
N PRO A 132 -1.93 -14.91 -8.51
CA PRO A 132 -2.62 -14.19 -9.56
C PRO A 132 -2.07 -12.76 -9.71
N LEU A 133 -2.22 -12.16 -10.90
CA LEU A 133 -1.77 -10.78 -11.15
C LEU A 133 -2.47 -9.80 -10.19
N GLU A 134 -3.73 -10.09 -9.91
CA GLU A 134 -4.61 -9.36 -9.01
C GLU A 134 -3.96 -9.13 -7.64
N ALA A 135 -3.31 -10.15 -7.08
CA ALA A 135 -2.64 -10.05 -5.78
C ALA A 135 -1.50 -9.01 -5.81
N PHE A 136 -0.76 -8.91 -6.91
CA PHE A 136 0.27 -7.88 -7.06
C PHE A 136 -0.33 -6.49 -7.31
N THR A 137 -1.44 -6.39 -8.04
CA THR A 137 -2.13 -5.11 -8.25
C THR A 137 -2.75 -4.57 -6.96
N GLU A 138 -3.30 -5.44 -6.10
CA GLU A 138 -3.79 -5.07 -4.77
C GLU A 138 -2.65 -4.52 -3.89
N GLU A 139 -1.44 -5.10 -3.98
CA GLU A 139 -0.28 -4.55 -3.30
C GLU A 139 0.16 -3.18 -3.83
N LEU A 140 0.08 -2.97 -5.14
CA LEU A 140 0.36 -1.66 -5.75
C LEU A 140 -0.67 -0.62 -5.29
N CYS A 141 -1.94 -1.00 -5.13
CA CYS A 141 -2.97 -0.16 -4.54
C CYS A 141 -2.67 0.17 -3.07
N LEU A 142 -2.36 -0.82 -2.24
CA LEU A 142 -2.00 -0.59 -0.84
C LEU A 142 -0.80 0.34 -0.70
N SER A 143 0.28 0.07 -1.42
CA SER A 143 1.49 0.89 -1.34
C SER A 143 1.28 2.30 -1.92
N ARG A 144 0.38 2.48 -2.89
CA ARG A 144 -0.05 3.81 -3.36
C ARG A 144 -0.78 4.56 -2.24
N LEU A 145 -1.70 3.89 -1.54
CA LEU A 145 -2.44 4.45 -0.42
C LEU A 145 -1.51 4.84 0.75
N VAL A 146 -0.49 4.02 1.02
CA VAL A 146 0.55 4.37 2.01
C VAL A 146 1.34 5.61 1.56
N LEU A 147 1.67 5.73 0.28
CA LEU A 147 2.44 6.85 -0.26
C LEU A 147 1.65 8.17 -0.33
N SER A 148 0.32 8.13 -0.43
CA SER A 148 -0.49 9.37 -0.42
C SER A 148 -0.35 10.13 0.90
N ASN A 149 -0.10 9.42 2.00
CA ASN A 149 0.18 10.03 3.31
C ASN A 149 1.68 10.09 3.64
N CYS A 150 2.47 9.09 3.21
CA CYS A 150 3.89 8.95 3.54
C CYS A 150 4.79 8.87 2.28
N PRO A 151 4.86 9.94 1.47
CA PRO A 151 5.52 9.93 0.14
C PRO A 151 7.05 9.69 0.20
N LYS A 152 7.65 9.81 1.38
CA LYS A 152 9.08 9.60 1.64
C LYS A 152 9.41 8.24 2.25
N SER A 153 8.44 7.32 2.37
CA SER A 153 8.67 6.01 2.99
C SER A 153 9.51 5.10 2.08
N GLU A 154 10.80 5.00 2.38
CA GLU A 154 11.74 4.12 1.66
C GLU A 154 11.31 2.64 1.67
N PRO A 155 10.84 2.05 2.79
CA PRO A 155 10.34 0.67 2.79
C PRO A 155 9.20 0.45 1.80
N THR A 156 8.33 1.46 1.61
CA THR A 156 7.20 1.40 0.68
C THR A 156 7.69 1.42 -0.77
N TRP A 157 8.59 2.34 -1.13
CA TRP A 157 9.21 2.36 -2.46
C TRP A 157 9.98 1.08 -2.79
N SER A 158 10.74 0.56 -1.81
CA SER A 158 11.45 -0.72 -1.94
C SER A 158 10.50 -1.90 -2.18
N HIS A 159 9.35 -1.93 -1.50
CA HIS A 159 8.31 -2.93 -1.74
C HIS A 159 7.72 -2.82 -3.15
N ARG A 160 7.44 -1.61 -3.63
CA ARG A 160 6.94 -1.38 -4.99
C ARG A 160 7.91 -1.87 -6.06
N ARG A 161 9.21 -1.58 -5.96
CA ARG A 161 10.24 -2.12 -6.88
C ARG A 161 10.21 -3.64 -6.91
N TRP A 162 10.12 -4.26 -5.74
CA TRP A 162 10.04 -5.70 -5.63
C TRP A 162 8.80 -6.25 -6.34
N ILE A 163 7.64 -5.61 -6.21
CA ILE A 163 6.40 -6.03 -6.92
C ILE A 163 6.60 -5.97 -8.43
N LEU A 164 7.10 -4.86 -8.97
CA LEU A 164 7.31 -4.71 -10.42
C LEU A 164 8.25 -5.78 -10.98
N LYS A 165 9.31 -6.08 -10.23
CA LYS A 165 10.24 -7.17 -10.56
C LYS A 165 9.58 -8.55 -10.51
N MET A 166 8.61 -8.78 -9.62
CA MET A 166 7.85 -10.03 -9.59
C MET A 166 6.89 -10.13 -10.77
N ILE A 167 6.22 -9.04 -11.11
CA ILE A 167 5.28 -8.97 -12.23
C ILE A 167 6.04 -9.22 -13.55
N SER A 168 7.18 -8.56 -13.75
CA SER A 168 7.95 -8.68 -14.99
C SER A 168 8.46 -10.10 -15.28
N ARG A 169 8.69 -10.89 -14.21
CA ARG A 169 9.12 -12.29 -14.33
C ARG A 169 7.97 -13.26 -14.57
N SER A 170 6.75 -12.88 -14.23
CA SER A 170 5.62 -13.81 -14.10
C SER A 170 4.51 -13.56 -15.14
N PHE A 171 4.43 -12.37 -15.73
CA PHE A 171 3.34 -11.98 -16.63
C PHE A 171 3.84 -11.47 -17.99
N SER A 172 2.91 -11.40 -18.96
CA SER A 172 3.21 -11.06 -20.35
C SER A 172 3.47 -9.56 -20.56
N SER A 173 4.21 -9.24 -21.62
CA SER A 173 4.60 -7.86 -21.98
C SER A 173 3.43 -6.85 -22.04
N PRO A 174 2.25 -7.14 -22.61
CA PRO A 174 1.16 -6.15 -22.70
C PRO A 174 0.60 -5.71 -21.33
N GLN A 175 0.40 -6.66 -20.41
CA GLN A 175 -0.08 -6.38 -19.05
C GLN A 175 0.97 -5.59 -18.25
N LEU A 176 2.24 -5.96 -18.42
CA LEU A 176 3.36 -5.26 -17.80
C LEU A 176 3.45 -3.80 -18.27
N GLN A 177 3.26 -3.52 -19.56
CA GLN A 177 3.30 -2.15 -20.10
C GLN A 177 2.19 -1.26 -19.51
N GLU A 178 0.97 -1.78 -19.35
CA GLU A 178 -0.12 -1.03 -18.73
C GLU A 178 0.20 -0.67 -17.27
N ILE A 179 0.73 -1.64 -16.51
CA ILE A 179 1.12 -1.43 -15.11
C ILE A 179 2.23 -0.39 -15.03
N ILE A 180 3.24 -0.48 -15.89
CA ILE A 180 4.35 0.48 -15.91
C ILE A 180 3.87 1.90 -16.25
N ASN A 181 2.94 2.06 -17.19
CA ASN A 181 2.39 3.38 -17.50
C ASN A 181 1.70 3.99 -16.27
N LYS A 182 0.87 3.20 -15.56
CA LYS A 182 0.21 3.62 -14.31
C LYS A 182 1.23 3.96 -13.21
N GLU A 183 2.34 3.23 -13.13
CA GLU A 183 3.42 3.54 -12.20
C GLU A 183 4.12 4.86 -12.53
N SER A 184 4.38 5.13 -13.82
CA SER A 184 5.00 6.38 -14.27
C SER A 184 4.14 7.58 -13.87
N GLU A 185 2.84 7.51 -14.15
CA GLU A 185 1.86 8.56 -13.76
C GLU A 185 1.85 8.78 -12.24
N LEU A 186 1.89 7.71 -11.44
CA LEU A 186 1.93 7.83 -9.99
C LEU A 186 3.19 8.57 -9.52
N VAL A 187 4.35 8.19 -10.05
CA VAL A 187 5.64 8.77 -9.63
C VAL A 187 5.72 10.25 -10.00
N GLU A 188 5.19 10.62 -11.16
CA GLU A 188 5.03 12.03 -11.56
C GLU A 188 4.11 12.77 -10.58
N SER A 189 2.92 12.23 -10.28
CA SER A 189 1.98 12.89 -9.36
C SER A 189 2.55 13.10 -7.94
N ILE A 190 3.27 12.12 -7.39
CA ILE A 190 3.91 12.26 -6.06
C ILE A 190 5.11 13.23 -6.14
N GLY A 191 5.86 13.20 -7.25
CA GLY A 191 6.99 14.10 -7.50
C GLY A 191 6.58 15.57 -7.54
N GLU A 192 5.46 15.88 -8.20
CA GLU A 192 4.88 17.22 -8.29
C GLU A 192 4.44 17.75 -6.91
N VAL A 193 3.79 16.92 -6.11
CA VAL A 193 3.21 17.34 -4.82
C VAL A 193 4.27 17.48 -3.73
N TYR A 194 5.26 16.58 -3.65
CA TYR A 194 6.15 16.48 -2.48
C TYR A 194 7.62 16.79 -2.76
N ARG A 195 8.01 17.02 -4.02
CA ARG A 195 9.40 17.26 -4.45
C ARG A 195 10.38 16.26 -3.82
N SER A 196 9.98 15.00 -3.74
CA SER A 196 10.74 13.94 -3.07
C SER A 196 11.87 13.44 -3.97
N VAL A 197 13.11 13.46 -3.48
CA VAL A 197 14.28 12.90 -4.19
C VAL A 197 14.12 11.39 -4.42
N LEU A 198 13.38 10.70 -3.56
CA LEU A 198 13.07 9.27 -3.72
C LEU A 198 12.20 9.00 -4.95
N CYS A 199 11.31 9.92 -5.34
CA CYS A 199 10.53 9.80 -6.58
C CYS A 199 11.41 9.88 -7.82
N PHE A 200 12.42 10.75 -7.81
CA PHE A 200 13.39 10.84 -8.91
C PHE A 200 14.24 9.57 -9.03
N ILE A 201 14.73 9.04 -7.91
CA ILE A 201 15.52 7.79 -7.88
C ILE A 201 14.65 6.62 -8.37
N TYR A 202 13.41 6.51 -7.89
CA TYR A 202 12.49 5.45 -8.28
C TYR A 202 12.08 5.55 -9.77
N ASN A 203 11.91 6.76 -10.31
CA ASN A 203 11.63 6.96 -11.74
C ASN A 203 12.81 6.54 -12.64
N GLU A 204 14.05 6.89 -12.26
CA GLU A 204 15.26 6.44 -12.95
C GLU A 204 15.41 4.91 -12.87
N GLU A 205 15.16 4.30 -11.71
CA GLU A 205 15.20 2.83 -11.54
C GLU A 205 14.13 2.11 -12.37
N ILE A 206 12.91 2.63 -12.48
CA ILE A 206 11.87 2.10 -13.39
C ILE A 206 12.34 2.17 -14.84
N LYS A 207 12.92 3.30 -15.26
CA LYS A 207 13.43 3.50 -16.62
C LYS A 207 14.61 2.59 -16.94
N ASP A 208 15.48 2.32 -15.98
CA ASP A 208 16.60 1.37 -16.11
C ASP A 208 16.12 -0.08 -16.16
N GLU A 209 15.17 -0.47 -15.33
CA GLU A 209 14.54 -1.81 -15.41
C GLU A 209 13.80 -1.99 -16.75
N LEU A 210 13.15 -0.95 -17.27
CA LEU A 210 12.57 -0.92 -18.62
C LEU A 210 13.61 -1.03 -19.73
N SER A 211 14.70 -0.26 -19.65
CA SER A 211 15.81 -0.25 -20.61
C SER A 211 16.46 -1.63 -20.73
N CYS A 212 16.57 -2.36 -19.61
CA CYS A 212 17.09 -3.72 -19.58
C CYS A 212 16.11 -4.77 -20.15
N MET A 213 14.82 -4.44 -20.29
CA MET A 213 13.76 -5.37 -20.71
C MET A 213 13.26 -5.14 -22.14
N VAL A 214 13.53 -3.98 -22.73
CA VAL A 214 13.42 -3.79 -24.19
C VAL A 214 14.55 -4.59 -24.82
N SER A 215 14.24 -5.71 -25.49
CA SER A 215 15.23 -6.45 -26.28
C SER A 215 16.09 -5.46 -27.10
N PRO A 216 17.43 -5.62 -27.18
CA PRO A 216 18.31 -4.70 -27.94
C PRO A 216 17.86 -4.47 -29.39
N LEU A 217 17.02 -5.37 -29.91
CA LEU A 217 16.40 -5.30 -31.23
C LEU A 217 15.33 -4.19 -31.37
N LEU A 218 14.66 -3.74 -30.31
CA LEU A 218 13.69 -2.63 -30.38
C LEU A 218 14.33 -1.25 -30.19
N VAL A 219 15.46 -1.18 -29.46
CA VAL A 219 16.25 0.05 -29.31
C VAL A 219 16.84 0.48 -30.66
N GLY A 220 17.19 -0.49 -31.53
CA GLY A 220 17.58 -0.21 -32.92
C GLY A 220 16.48 0.43 -33.75
N PHE A 221 15.21 0.01 -33.59
CA PHE A 221 14.08 0.52 -34.37
C PHE A 221 13.67 1.96 -34.01
N LEU A 222 13.90 2.39 -32.76
CA LEU A 222 13.62 3.77 -32.32
C LEU A 222 14.77 4.73 -32.63
N HIS A 223 16.00 4.24 -32.75
CA HIS A 223 17.14 5.06 -33.15
C HIS A 223 17.22 5.30 -34.67
N ASP A 224 16.79 4.34 -35.50
CA ASP A 224 16.81 4.50 -36.97
C ASP A 224 15.77 5.49 -37.50
N ASN A 225 14.65 5.69 -36.80
CA ASN A 225 13.62 6.67 -37.21
C ASN A 225 13.96 8.13 -36.85
N ARG A 226 15.11 8.39 -36.22
CA ARG A 226 15.58 9.76 -35.91
C ARG A 226 16.63 10.30 -36.88
N ALA A 227 17.11 9.48 -37.83
CA ALA A 227 18.14 9.87 -38.80
C ALA A 227 17.60 10.17 -40.22
N GLY A 228 16.27 10.18 -40.41
CA GLY A 228 15.65 10.14 -41.73
C GLY A 228 14.82 11.35 -42.17
N THR A 229 15.10 12.58 -41.72
CA THR A 229 14.53 13.80 -42.34
C THR A 229 15.36 15.02 -41.92
N THR A 230 16.27 15.57 -42.71
CA THR A 230 16.06 16.65 -43.71
C THR A 230 17.48 16.96 -44.25
N ARG A 231 17.82 16.92 -45.54
CA ARG A 231 17.65 17.99 -46.55
C ARG A 231 18.22 17.52 -47.89
N VAL A 232 17.42 17.52 -48.96
CA VAL A 232 17.88 17.83 -50.33
C VAL A 232 16.78 18.60 -51.03
N ALA A 233 16.97 19.92 -51.11
CA ALA A 233 16.65 20.84 -52.21
C ALA A 233 16.81 22.27 -51.66
#